data_AF-A0A7S2KG17-F1
#
_entry.id   AF-A0A7S2KG17-F1
#
_cell.length_a   1.000
_cell.length_b   1.000
_cell.length_c   1.000
_cell.angle_alpha   90.00
_cell.angle_beta   90.00
_cell.angle_gamma   90.00
#
_symmetry.space_group_name_H-M   'P 1'
#
loop_
_entity.id
_entity.type
_entity.pdbx_description
1 polymer ?
#
loop_
_entity_poly.entity_id
_entity_poly.type
_entity_poly.pdbx_seq_one_letter_code
_entity_poly.pdbx_strand_id
1 'polypeptide(L)'
;GTYTSMAVASLLNIITPELADGVADFIARNQTYEGGIGAEPGNEAHGGYTYCGLAALRILNRTDVIDLEALLRWATQRQMSVEGGFQGRTNKLVDSCYSWWVGGIFPLLQDILSPVSSSSSS
;
A
#
# COMPACT_ATOMS: atom_id res chain seq x y z
N GLY A 1 10.66 -4.61 -5.55
CA GLY A 1 11.60 -3.60 -6.08
C GLY A 1 10.99 -2.22 -6.17
N THR A 2 9.78 -2.11 -6.73
CA THR A 2 9.11 -0.85 -7.06
C THR A 2 9.12 0.21 -5.96
N TYR A 3 8.69 -0.13 -4.74
CA TYR A 3 8.71 0.81 -3.62
C TYR A 3 10.10 1.38 -3.33
N THR A 4 11.11 0.52 -3.21
CA THR A 4 12.49 0.95 -2.94
C THR A 4 13.00 1.90 -4.02
N SER A 5 12.77 1.58 -5.30
CA SER A 5 13.16 2.43 -6.43
C SER A 5 12.46 3.79 -6.38
N MET A 6 11.14 3.81 -6.16
CA MET A 6 10.38 5.06 -6.10
C MET A 6 10.73 5.90 -4.86
N ALA A 7 10.97 5.26 -3.72
CA ALA A 7 11.38 5.94 -2.49
C ALA A 7 12.75 6.62 -2.65
N VAL A 8 13.75 5.89 -3.17
CA VAL A 8 15.08 6.48 -3.43
C VAL A 8 14.99 7.60 -4.48
N ALA A 9 14.27 7.37 -5.58
CA ALA A 9 14.12 8.37 -6.63
C ALA A 9 13.41 9.64 -6.12
N SER A 10 12.38 9.49 -5.29
CA SER A 10 11.67 10.61 -4.66
C SER A 10 12.57 11.38 -3.71
N LEU A 11 13.29 10.69 -2.82
CA LEU A 11 14.17 11.32 -1.83
C LEU A 11 15.32 12.11 -2.48
N LEU A 12 15.83 11.63 -3.60
CA LEU A 12 16.91 12.28 -4.35
C LEU A 12 16.39 13.27 -5.40
N ASN A 13 15.07 13.44 -5.54
CA ASN A 13 14.43 14.28 -6.56
C ASN A 13 14.88 13.95 -8.00
N ILE A 14 14.89 12.66 -8.34
CA ILE A 14 15.30 12.12 -9.65
C ILE A 14 14.20 11.29 -10.34
N ILE A 15 12.94 11.47 -9.95
CA ILE A 15 11.82 10.83 -10.66
C ILE A 15 11.67 11.50 -12.03
N THR A 16 11.77 10.70 -13.09
CA THR A 16 11.45 11.12 -14.46
C THR A 16 10.17 10.44 -14.95
N PRO A 17 9.48 10.98 -15.96
CA PRO A 17 8.31 10.33 -16.56
C PRO A 17 8.60 8.91 -17.03
N GLU A 18 9.77 8.67 -17.64
CA GLU A 18 10.18 7.37 -18.17
C GLU A 18 10.43 6.36 -17.03
N LEU A 19 10.92 6.82 -15.88
CA LEU A 19 11.12 5.97 -14.71
C LEU A 19 9.78 5.56 -14.05
N ALA A 20 8.80 6.46 -14.07
CA ALA A 20 7.49 6.23 -13.47
C ALA A 20 6.52 5.48 -14.41
N ASP A 21 6.85 5.39 -15.70
CA ASP A 21 5.98 4.81 -16.72
C ASP A 21 5.63 3.35 -16.42
N GLY A 22 4.35 3.01 -16.54
CA GLY A 22 3.79 1.67 -16.26
C GLY A 22 3.88 1.18 -14.81
N VAL A 23 4.51 1.93 -13.89
CA VAL A 23 4.71 1.49 -12.49
C VAL A 23 3.37 1.34 -11.77
N ALA A 24 2.48 2.32 -11.90
CA ALA A 24 1.18 2.29 -11.25
C ALA A 24 0.32 1.11 -11.75
N ASP A 25 0.29 0.90 -13.08
CA ASP A 25 -0.48 -0.18 -13.70
C ASP A 25 0.07 -1.57 -13.34
N PHE A 26 1.40 -1.70 -13.16
CA PHE A 26 2.00 -2.91 -12.64
C PHE A 26 1.52 -3.21 -11.22
N ILE A 27 1.52 -2.22 -10.32
CA ILE A 27 1.06 -2.41 -8.94
C ILE A 27 -0.44 -2.72 -8.91
N ALA A 28 -1.25 -2.04 -9.72
CA ALA A 28 -2.70 -2.23 -9.77
C ALA A 28 -3.09 -3.68 -10.10
N ARG A 29 -2.38 -4.31 -11.06
CA ARG A 29 -2.59 -5.71 -11.43
C ARG A 29 -2.27 -6.72 -10.33
N ASN A 30 -1.57 -6.28 -9.28
CA ASN A 30 -1.21 -7.10 -8.14
C ASN A 30 -2.22 -6.98 -7.00
N GLN A 31 -3.21 -6.09 -7.08
CA GLN A 31 -4.32 -6.08 -6.12
C GLN A 31 -5.16 -7.35 -6.32
N THR A 32 -5.38 -8.06 -5.22
CA THR A 32 -6.03 -9.37 -5.22
C THR A 32 -7.53 -9.24 -4.91
N TYR A 33 -8.28 -10.32 -5.10
CA TYR A 33 -9.68 -10.40 -4.67
C TYR A 33 -9.87 -10.18 -3.16
N GLU A 34 -8.82 -10.39 -2.35
CA GLU A 34 -8.89 -10.18 -0.91
C GLU A 34 -8.93 -8.69 -0.55
N GLY A 35 -8.43 -7.82 -1.44
CA GLY A 35 -8.31 -6.36 -1.29
C GLY A 35 -6.88 -5.87 -1.08
N GLY A 36 -5.99 -6.70 -0.50
CA GLY A 36 -4.56 -6.42 -0.40
C GLY A 36 -3.79 -6.71 -1.69
N ILE A 37 -2.49 -6.43 -1.69
CA ILE A 37 -1.61 -6.52 -2.87
C ILE A 37 -0.62 -7.68 -2.69
N GLY A 38 -0.43 -8.45 -3.76
CA GLY A 38 0.55 -9.54 -3.88
C GLY A 38 1.89 -9.10 -4.46
N ALA A 39 2.85 -10.03 -4.53
CA ALA A 39 4.16 -9.76 -5.16
C ALA A 39 4.04 -9.51 -6.67
N GLU A 40 3.23 -10.35 -7.33
CA GLU A 40 2.98 -10.38 -8.77
C GLU A 40 1.50 -10.72 -9.03
N PRO A 41 1.00 -10.56 -10.27
CA PRO A 41 -0.39 -10.86 -10.59
C PRO A 41 -0.73 -12.33 -10.28
N GLY A 42 -1.80 -12.53 -9.51
CA GLY A 42 -2.29 -13.86 -9.12
C GLY A 42 -1.72 -14.42 -7.82
N ASN A 43 -0.74 -13.77 -7.18
CA ASN A 43 -0.33 -14.11 -5.82
C ASN A 43 -1.38 -13.70 -4.78
N GLU A 44 -1.31 -14.31 -3.59
CA GLU A 44 -2.12 -13.91 -2.42
C GLU A 44 -1.70 -12.54 -1.87
N ALA A 45 -2.62 -11.86 -1.18
CA ALA A 45 -2.34 -10.57 -0.57
C ALA A 45 -1.43 -10.71 0.65
N HIS A 46 -0.39 -9.88 0.75
CA HIS A 46 0.59 -9.92 1.83
C HIS A 46 0.88 -8.53 2.39
N GLY A 47 1.05 -8.41 3.71
CA GLY A 47 1.25 -7.12 4.39
C GLY A 47 2.43 -6.33 3.82
N GLY A 48 3.59 -6.97 3.69
CA GLY A 48 4.79 -6.34 3.10
C GLY A 48 4.58 -5.83 1.67
N TYR A 49 3.97 -6.63 0.79
CA TYR A 49 3.71 -6.21 -0.60
C TYR A 49 2.61 -5.16 -0.68
N THR A 50 1.61 -5.22 0.20
CA THR A 50 0.54 -4.22 0.31
C THR A 50 1.10 -2.86 0.73
N TYR A 51 1.94 -2.81 1.77
CA TYR A 51 2.62 -1.58 2.15
C TYR A 51 3.48 -1.03 1.02
N CYS A 52 4.31 -1.87 0.40
CA CYS A 52 5.19 -1.44 -0.68
C CYS A 52 4.39 -0.90 -1.87
N GLY A 53 3.32 -1.60 -2.28
CA GLY A 53 2.45 -1.18 -3.37
C GLY A 53 1.76 0.16 -3.07
N LEU A 54 1.10 0.27 -1.92
CA LEU A 54 0.38 1.49 -1.53
C LEU A 54 1.34 2.68 -1.39
N ALA A 55 2.50 2.49 -0.74
CA ALA A 55 3.48 3.55 -0.55
C ALA A 55 4.08 4.02 -1.89
N ALA A 56 4.37 3.09 -2.81
CA ALA A 56 4.85 3.45 -4.15
C ALA A 56 3.80 4.24 -4.94
N LEU A 57 2.52 3.82 -4.90
CA LEU A 57 1.43 4.56 -5.53
C LEU A 57 1.23 5.93 -4.90
N ARG A 58 1.41 6.06 -3.58
CA ARG A 58 1.32 7.34 -2.88
C ARG A 58 2.41 8.30 -3.33
N ILE A 59 3.66 7.83 -3.45
CA ILE A 59 4.79 8.62 -3.97
C ILE A 59 4.49 9.12 -5.39
N LEU A 60 3.90 8.27 -6.24
CA LEU A 60 3.55 8.61 -7.61
C LEU A 60 2.25 9.42 -7.74
N ASN A 61 1.55 9.68 -6.63
CA ASN A 61 0.21 10.28 -6.61
C ASN A 61 -0.79 9.56 -7.54
N ARG A 62 -0.72 8.23 -7.58
CA ARG A 62 -1.55 7.35 -8.42
C ARG A 62 -2.31 6.32 -7.60
N THR A 63 -2.85 6.70 -6.44
CA THR A 63 -3.65 5.79 -5.61
C THR A 63 -5.04 5.51 -6.19
N ASP A 64 -5.42 6.22 -7.25
CA ASP A 64 -6.68 6.08 -8.00
C ASP A 64 -6.80 4.73 -8.74
N VAL A 65 -5.69 4.02 -8.98
CA VAL A 65 -5.69 2.77 -9.75
C VAL A 65 -5.98 1.51 -8.94
N ILE A 66 -6.20 1.63 -7.64
CA ILE A 66 -6.52 0.51 -6.75
C ILE A 66 -7.79 0.79 -5.95
N ASP A 67 -8.47 -0.28 -5.55
CA ASP A 67 -9.63 -0.21 -4.66
C ASP A 67 -9.17 0.00 -3.21
N LEU A 68 -9.21 1.26 -2.75
CA LEU A 68 -8.80 1.64 -1.40
C LEU A 68 -9.75 1.13 -0.31
N GLU A 69 -11.04 0.95 -0.62
CA GLU A 69 -12.02 0.43 0.34
C GLU A 69 -11.78 -1.06 0.60
N ALA A 70 -11.56 -1.84 -0.46
CA ALA A 70 -11.17 -3.24 -0.35
C ALA A 70 -9.83 -3.39 0.39
N LEU A 71 -8.86 -2.52 0.13
CA LEU A 71 -7.57 -2.52 0.83
C LEU A 71 -7.74 -2.22 2.33
N LEU A 72 -8.52 -1.20 2.69
CA LEU A 72 -8.83 -0.88 4.10
C LEU A 72 -9.50 -2.06 4.80
N ARG A 73 -10.51 -2.65 4.18
CA ARG A 73 -11.19 -3.86 4.69
C ARG A 73 -10.21 -5.00 4.87
N TRP A 74 -9.31 -5.23 3.92
CA TRP A 74 -8.30 -6.26 4.01
C TRP A 74 -7.33 -6.00 5.17
N ALA A 75 -6.79 -4.79 5.30
CA ALA A 75 -5.83 -4.42 6.33
C ALA A 75 -6.42 -4.55 7.75
N THR A 76 -7.66 -4.12 7.97
CA THR A 76 -8.34 -4.27 9.28
C THR A 76 -8.50 -5.73 9.68
N GLN A 77 -8.79 -6.63 8.73
CA GLN A 77 -8.93 -8.07 8.98
C GLN A 77 -7.60 -8.80 9.27
N ARG A 78 -6.47 -8.08 9.24
CA ARG A 78 -5.16 -8.64 9.62
C ARG A 78 -4.83 -8.46 11.10
N GLN A 79 -5.56 -7.64 11.84
CA GLN A 79 -5.37 -7.54 13.28
C GLN A 79 -5.99 -8.74 14.00
N MET A 80 -5.20 -9.43 14.82
CA MET A 80 -5.64 -10.63 15.52
C MET A 80 -6.36 -10.26 16.81
N SER A 81 -7.56 -10.80 17.01
CA SER A 81 -8.41 -10.45 18.16
C SER A 81 -7.89 -10.95 19.51
N VAL A 82 -7.08 -12.01 19.52
CA VAL A 82 -6.53 -12.60 20.75
C VAL A 82 -5.15 -12.01 21.05
N GLU A 83 -4.25 -12.03 20.08
CA GLU A 83 -2.86 -11.60 20.26
C GLU A 83 -2.66 -10.09 20.13
N GLY A 84 -3.61 -9.37 19.53
CA GLY A 84 -3.59 -7.91 19.32
C GLY A 84 -2.66 -7.43 18.20
N GLY A 85 -1.64 -8.22 17.84
CA GLY A 85 -0.73 -7.97 16.72
C GLY A 85 -1.35 -8.27 15.36
N PHE A 86 -0.55 -8.13 14.29
CA PHE A 86 -0.99 -8.37 12.92
C PHE A 86 -0.46 -9.69 12.36
N GLN A 87 -1.28 -10.40 11.58
CA GLN A 87 -0.82 -11.46 10.68
C GLN A 87 -0.52 -10.87 9.29
N GLY A 88 0.47 -11.42 8.59
CA GLY A 88 0.86 -10.92 7.28
C GLY A 88 -0.09 -11.26 6.13
N ARG A 89 -0.84 -12.35 6.28
CA ARG A 89 -1.73 -12.93 5.28
C ARG A 89 -2.87 -13.65 5.98
N THR A 90 -3.96 -13.90 5.25
CA THR A 90 -5.12 -14.64 5.74
C THR A 90 -4.70 -16.05 6.21
N ASN A 91 -5.21 -16.47 7.39
CA ASN A 91 -4.96 -17.78 8.00
C ASN A 91 -3.46 -18.07 8.29
N LYS A 92 -2.68 -17.07 8.67
CA LYS A 92 -1.29 -17.23 9.13
C LYS A 92 -1.14 -16.72 10.55
N LEU A 93 -0.03 -17.07 11.19
CA LEU A 93 0.23 -16.63 12.57
C LEU A 93 0.52 -15.13 12.62
N VAL A 94 0.26 -14.55 13.79
CA VAL A 94 0.69 -13.20 14.14
C VAL A 94 2.23 -13.11 14.11
N ASP A 95 2.76 -11.98 13.65
CA ASP A 95 4.20 -11.70 13.65
C ASP A 95 4.44 -10.20 13.85
N SER A 96 5.40 -9.87 14.72
CA SER A 96 5.69 -8.51 15.15
C SER A 96 6.16 -7.59 14.02
N CYS A 97 6.76 -8.11 12.96
CA CYS A 97 7.18 -7.28 11.83
C CYS A 97 5.97 -6.65 11.09
N TYR A 98 4.78 -7.28 11.17
CA TYR A 98 3.57 -6.72 10.58
C TYR A 98 2.98 -5.55 11.36
N SER A 99 3.49 -5.25 12.56
CA SER A 99 3.22 -3.97 13.22
C SER A 99 3.66 -2.79 12.36
N TRP A 100 4.73 -2.95 11.58
CA TRP A 100 5.12 -1.96 10.57
C TRP A 100 4.43 -2.21 9.23
N TRP A 101 4.52 -3.43 8.69
CA TRP A 101 4.04 -3.69 7.33
C TRP A 101 2.53 -3.56 7.17
N VAL A 102 1.74 -3.99 8.16
CA VAL A 102 0.29 -3.82 8.13
C VAL A 102 -0.11 -2.55 8.87
N GLY A 103 0.46 -2.31 10.06
CA GLY A 103 0.13 -1.10 10.84
C GLY A 103 0.44 0.20 10.08
N GLY A 104 1.52 0.24 9.30
CA GLY A 104 1.91 1.39 8.47
C GLY A 104 0.99 1.66 7.28
N ILE A 105 0.07 0.75 6.95
CA ILE A 105 -0.95 0.97 5.91
C ILE A 105 -1.97 2.02 6.39
N PHE A 106 -2.36 2.00 7.67
CA PHE A 106 -3.43 2.87 8.17
C PHE A 106 -3.09 4.36 8.11
N PRO A 107 -1.88 4.83 8.49
CA PRO A 107 -1.51 6.23 8.30
C PRO A 107 -1.50 6.65 6.83
N LEU A 108 -1.07 5.78 5.91
CA LEU A 108 -1.12 6.06 4.47
C LEU A 108 -2.57 6.19 3.99
N LEU A 109 -3.44 5.26 4.37
CA LEU A 109 -4.86 5.33 4.03
C LEU A 109 -5.53 6.56 4.63
N GLN A 110 -5.20 6.93 5.87
CA GLN A 110 -5.72 8.14 6.50
C GLN A 110 -5.34 9.39 5.69
N ASP A 111 -4.07 9.51 5.28
CA ASP A 111 -3.59 10.63 4.44
C ASP A 111 -4.27 10.66 3.07
N ILE A 112 -4.48 9.50 2.45
CA ILE A 112 -5.13 9.39 1.12
C ILE A 112 -6.63 9.71 1.19
N LEU A 113 -7.32 9.21 2.22
CA LEU A 113 -8.79 9.30 2.34
C LEU A 113 -9.26 10.59 3.02
N SER A 114 -8.40 11.26 3.78
CA SER A 114 -8.74 12.55 4.39
C SER A 114 -8.52 13.67 3.37
N PRO A 115 -9.57 14.33 2.87
CA PRO A 115 -9.37 15.55 2.12
C PRO A 115 -8.75 16.57 3.09
N VAL A 116 -7.49 16.97 2.85
CA VAL A 116 -6.99 18.23 3.37
C VAL A 116 -7.99 19.27 2.90
N SER A 117 -8.62 19.99 3.83
CA SER A 117 -9.42 21.16 3.52
C SER A 117 -8.54 22.12 2.72
N SER A 118 -8.67 22.07 1.39
CA SER A 118 -8.01 22.98 0.48
C SER A 118 -8.60 24.35 0.75
N SER A 119 -7.94 25.14 1.58
CA SER A 119 -8.09 26.59 1.56
C SER A 119 -7.71 27.05 0.17
N SER A 120 -8.74 27.35 -0.63
CA SER A 120 -8.64 28.00 -1.92
C SER A 120 -7.92 29.33 -1.73
N SER A 121 -6.63 29.38 -2.02
CA SER A 121 -5.94 30.66 -2.21
C SER A 121 -6.36 31.18 -3.58
N SER A 122 -7.12 32.26 -3.54
CA SER A 122 -7.54 33.09 -4.68
C SER A 122 -6.37 33.85 -5.27
#